data_AF-A0A2I0TJY5-F1
#
_entry.id   AF-A0A2I0TJY5-F1
#
_cell.length_a   1.000
_cell.length_b   1.000
_cell.length_c   1.000
_cell.angle_alpha   90.00
_cell.angle_beta   90.00
_cell.angle_gamma   90.00
#
_symmetry.space_group_name_H-M   'P 1'
#
loop_
_entity.id
_entity.type
_entity.pdbx_description
1 polymer ?
#
loop_
_entity_poly.entity_id
_entity_poly.type
_entity_poly.pdbx_seq_one_letter_code
_entity_poly.pdbx_strand_id
1 'polypeptide(L)'
;MSGPLDRPRGYQLQEENALSTSAQVHKVVSSSAFYFSILRNPVKLMESSFAYYKGTSAFARVRSLEEFLSQPYHYYNPTDGDRHYARNLMTFDFGFNPDGEVSAERVQLMLKAIEASFDLLLISEYFDESMVLLKEMLCWDLDSVDLLGKD
;
A
#
# COMPACT_ATOMS: atom_id res chain seq x y z
N MET A 1 -24.40 16.03 -39.34
CA MET A 1 -23.05 15.61 -38.92
C MET A 1 -22.98 15.77 -37.41
N SER A 2 -23.21 14.69 -36.67
CA SER A 2 -22.95 14.62 -35.23
C SER A 2 -22.01 13.43 -35.04
N GLY A 3 -20.77 13.70 -34.66
CA GLY A 3 -19.81 12.67 -34.28
C GLY A 3 -20.24 12.02 -32.95
N PRO A 4 -19.88 10.76 -32.71
CA PRO A 4 -20.22 10.10 -31.46
C PRO A 4 -19.46 10.75 -30.29
N LEU A 5 -20.18 10.93 -29.19
CA LEU A 5 -19.67 11.44 -27.92
C LEU A 5 -18.48 10.60 -27.42
N ASP A 6 -17.41 11.28 -27.06
CA ASP A 6 -16.26 10.70 -26.37
C ASP A 6 -16.73 10.17 -25.00
N ARG A 7 -16.49 8.88 -24.74
CA ARG A 7 -16.84 8.28 -23.44
C ARG A 7 -15.76 8.67 -22.43
N PRO A 8 -16.10 8.99 -21.16
CA PRO A 8 -15.09 9.22 -20.15
C PRO A 8 -14.21 7.97 -20.00
N ARG A 9 -12.89 8.18 -19.87
CA ARG A 9 -11.91 7.11 -19.62
C ARG A 9 -12.29 6.43 -18.30
N GLY A 10 -12.72 5.17 -18.37
CA GLY A 10 -12.99 4.37 -17.18
C GLY A 10 -11.71 4.15 -16.39
N TYR A 11 -11.71 4.51 -15.11
CA TYR A 11 -10.61 4.21 -14.19
C TYR A 11 -10.86 2.84 -13.57
N GLN A 12 -9.87 1.96 -13.64
CA GLN A 12 -9.90 0.65 -12.98
C GLN A 12 -8.88 0.66 -11.86
N LEU A 13 -9.35 0.60 -10.61
CA LEU A 13 -8.49 0.43 -9.44
C LEU A 13 -8.15 -1.06 -9.30
N GLN A 14 -6.87 -1.37 -9.16
CA GLN A 14 -6.38 -2.71 -8.81
C GLN A 14 -5.56 -2.58 -7.54
N GLU A 15 -5.98 -3.26 -6.47
CA GLU A 15 -5.23 -3.35 -5.21
C GLU A 15 -4.40 -4.63 -5.24
N GLU A 16 -3.09 -4.50 -5.45
CA GLU A 16 -2.11 -5.60 -5.36
C GLU A 16 -0.77 -5.08 -4.82
N ASN A 17 0.07 -5.97 -4.29
CA ASN A 17 1.41 -5.60 -3.79
C ASN A 17 2.24 -4.94 -4.90
N ALA A 18 2.54 -3.66 -4.70
CA ALA A 18 2.62 -2.68 -5.77
C ALA A 18 3.85 -2.84 -6.68
N LEU A 19 4.97 -3.39 -6.19
CA LEU A 19 6.14 -3.72 -7.02
C LEU A 19 6.22 -5.19 -7.44
N SER A 20 5.60 -6.11 -6.68
CA SER A 20 5.65 -7.53 -7.00
C SER A 20 4.81 -7.88 -8.24
N THR A 21 3.78 -7.08 -8.52
CA THR A 21 2.89 -7.29 -9.68
C THR A 21 3.09 -6.27 -10.79
N SER A 22 3.95 -5.25 -10.60
CA SER A 22 4.27 -4.24 -11.64
C SER A 22 4.60 -4.88 -13.00
N ALA A 23 5.37 -5.99 -13.03
CA ALA A 23 5.69 -6.69 -14.28
C ALA A 23 4.49 -7.41 -14.96
N GLN A 24 3.44 -7.74 -14.21
CA GLN A 24 2.21 -8.36 -14.71
C GLN A 24 1.17 -7.29 -15.08
N VAL A 25 1.05 -6.24 -14.29
CA VAL A 25 0.17 -5.09 -14.52
C VAL A 25 0.61 -4.33 -15.78
N HIS A 26 1.91 -4.10 -15.99
CA HIS A 26 2.43 -3.46 -17.21
C HIS A 26 2.14 -4.24 -18.51
N LYS A 27 1.77 -5.53 -18.44
CA LYS A 27 1.37 -6.31 -19.62
C LYS A 27 -0.08 -6.04 -20.04
N VAL A 28 -0.90 -5.51 -19.14
CA VAL A 28 -2.35 -5.36 -19.33
C VAL A 28 -2.76 -3.89 -19.31
N VAL A 29 -1.99 -3.05 -18.62
CA VAL A 29 -2.24 -1.63 -18.44
C VAL A 29 -1.48 -0.81 -19.49
N SER A 30 -2.13 0.23 -20.02
CA SER A 30 -1.52 1.15 -20.99
C SER A 30 -0.21 1.73 -20.46
N SER A 31 0.77 1.95 -21.34
CA SER A 31 2.00 2.68 -21.01
C SER A 31 1.76 4.13 -20.55
N SER A 32 0.53 4.62 -20.68
CA SER A 32 0.08 5.94 -20.23
C SER A 32 -0.73 5.92 -18.93
N ALA A 33 -0.68 4.82 -18.16
CA ALA A 33 -1.38 4.76 -16.88
C ALA A 33 -0.67 5.59 -15.80
N PHE A 34 -1.48 6.14 -14.90
CA PHE A 34 -1.03 6.87 -13.73
C PHE A 34 -0.98 5.90 -12.54
N TYR A 35 0.17 5.80 -11.89
CA TYR A 35 0.39 4.93 -10.75
C TYR A 35 0.50 5.75 -9.48
N PHE A 36 -0.33 5.43 -8.49
CA PHE A 36 -0.19 6.00 -7.16
C PHE A 36 -0.25 4.91 -6.09
N SER A 37 0.28 5.23 -4.91
CA SER A 37 0.20 4.37 -3.74
C SER A 37 0.03 5.21 -2.47
N ILE A 38 -0.28 4.57 -1.35
CA ILE A 38 -0.48 5.24 -0.06
C ILE A 38 0.59 4.77 0.92
N LEU A 39 1.34 5.72 1.46
CA LEU A 39 2.22 5.52 2.61
C LEU A 39 1.46 5.81 3.90
N ARG A 40 1.89 5.18 4.98
CA ARG A 40 1.33 5.33 6.33
C ARG A 40 2.44 5.44 7.35
N ASN A 41 2.15 6.00 8.51
CA ASN A 41 3.05 5.89 9.64
C ASN A 41 3.25 4.40 10.03
N PRO A 42 4.49 3.88 10.08
CA PRO A 42 4.75 2.46 10.34
C PRO A 42 4.32 2.01 11.73
N VAL A 43 4.29 2.91 12.73
CA VAL A 43 3.80 2.60 14.08
C VAL A 43 2.29 2.41 14.06
N LYS A 44 1.55 3.32 13.41
CA LYS A 44 0.09 3.19 13.25
C LYS A 44 -0.30 2.01 12.39
N LEU A 45 0.51 1.68 11.38
CA LEU A 45 0.32 0.47 10.60
C LEU A 45 0.49 -0.79 11.46
N MET A 46 1.48 -0.84 12.36
CA MET A 46 1.65 -1.98 13.27
C MET A 46 0.47 -2.14 14.24
N GLU A 47 -0.01 -1.05 14.83
CA GLU A 47 -1.22 -1.05 15.69
C GLU A 47 -2.44 -1.62 14.94
N SER A 48 -2.67 -1.10 13.73
CA SER A 48 -3.75 -1.53 12.85
C SER A 48 -3.61 -3.00 12.44
N SER A 49 -2.40 -3.42 12.07
CA SER A 49 -2.11 -4.78 11.64
C SER A 49 -2.38 -5.77 12.77
N PHE A 50 -1.92 -5.46 13.98
CA PHE A 50 -2.17 -6.29 15.16
C PHE A 50 -3.66 -6.46 15.46
N ALA A 51 -4.44 -5.38 15.36
CA ALA A 51 -5.88 -5.41 15.60
C ALA A 51 -6.62 -6.20 14.51
N TYR A 52 -6.29 -5.94 13.24
CA TYR A 52 -6.98 -6.53 12.09
C TYR A 52 -6.60 -8.00 11.86
N TYR A 53 -5.31 -8.32 11.94
CA TYR A 53 -4.76 -9.65 11.66
C TYR A 53 -4.55 -10.47 12.93
N LYS A 54 -5.36 -10.24 13.98
CA LYS A 54 -5.22 -10.87 15.29
C LYS A 54 -5.15 -12.40 15.26
N GLY A 55 -5.75 -13.04 14.25
CA GLY A 55 -5.77 -14.49 14.05
C GLY A 55 -4.53 -15.08 13.35
N THR A 56 -3.57 -14.26 12.92
CA THR A 56 -2.34 -14.73 12.25
C THR A 56 -1.40 -15.45 13.21
N SER A 57 -0.51 -16.28 12.65
CA SER A 57 0.44 -17.13 13.41
C SER A 57 1.17 -16.35 14.51
N ALA A 58 1.64 -15.14 14.19
CA ALA A 58 2.39 -14.28 15.11
C ALA A 58 1.54 -13.58 16.18
N PHE A 59 0.23 -13.39 15.95
CA PHE A 59 -0.64 -12.62 16.83
C PHE A 59 -1.66 -13.47 17.60
N ALA A 60 -1.96 -14.68 17.13
CA ALA A 60 -3.04 -15.53 17.63
C ALA A 60 -2.92 -15.90 19.12
N ARG A 61 -1.69 -15.96 19.64
CA ARG A 61 -1.39 -16.34 21.03
C ARG A 61 -1.07 -15.17 21.94
N VAL A 62 -1.01 -13.96 21.39
CA VAL A 62 -0.62 -12.76 22.13
C VAL A 62 -1.89 -12.07 22.63
N ARG A 63 -1.91 -11.57 23.86
CA ARG A 63 -3.06 -10.84 24.42
C ARG A 63 -3.06 -9.38 23.97
N SER A 64 -1.93 -8.68 24.05
CA SER A 64 -1.82 -7.25 23.68
C SER A 64 -0.62 -6.97 22.77
N LEU A 65 -0.61 -5.80 22.12
CA LEU A 65 0.49 -5.42 21.23
C LEU A 65 1.80 -5.25 22.02
N GLU A 66 1.70 -4.73 23.24
CA GLU A 66 2.83 -4.55 24.16
C GLU A 66 3.47 -5.90 24.50
N GLU A 67 2.66 -6.94 24.73
CA GLU A 67 3.16 -8.30 24.97
C GLU A 67 3.93 -8.82 23.75
N PHE A 68 3.41 -8.62 22.52
CA PHE A 68 4.10 -8.99 21.29
C PHE A 68 5.45 -8.25 21.17
N LEU A 69 5.43 -6.92 21.34
CA LEU A 69 6.61 -6.07 21.18
C LEU A 69 7.67 -6.28 22.28
N SER A 70 7.28 -6.84 23.44
CA SER A 70 8.24 -7.19 24.50
C SER A 70 9.11 -8.39 24.13
N GLN A 71 8.60 -9.32 23.32
CA GLN A 71 9.30 -10.54 22.90
C GLN A 71 8.95 -10.91 21.45
N PRO A 72 9.22 -10.05 20.46
CA PRO A 72 8.71 -10.23 19.10
C PRO A 72 9.27 -11.50 18.45
N TYR A 73 10.53 -11.83 18.69
CA TYR A 73 11.19 -13.04 18.16
C TYR A 73 10.68 -14.35 18.78
N HIS A 74 9.95 -14.28 19.90
CA HIS A 74 9.31 -15.46 20.48
C HIS A 74 8.03 -15.84 19.70
N TYR A 75 7.28 -14.83 19.27
CA TYR A 75 6.00 -15.00 18.57
C TYR A 75 6.15 -15.01 17.05
N TYR A 76 7.16 -14.31 16.52
CA TYR A 76 7.42 -14.20 15.10
C TYR A 76 8.26 -15.36 14.57
N ASN A 77 7.82 -15.95 13.46
CA ASN A 77 8.59 -16.96 12.73
C ASN A 77 8.66 -16.60 11.22
N PRO A 78 9.87 -16.42 10.65
CA PRO A 78 10.03 -16.06 9.23
C PRO A 78 9.61 -17.17 8.25
N THR A 79 9.30 -18.39 8.71
CA THR A 79 8.77 -19.45 7.84
C THR A 79 7.25 -19.42 7.70
N ASP A 80 6.54 -18.63 8.50
CA ASP A 80 5.08 -18.58 8.48
C ASP A 80 4.59 -17.83 7.23
N GLY A 81 3.52 -18.33 6.60
CA GLY A 81 3.00 -17.76 5.35
C GLY A 81 2.42 -16.35 5.52
N ASP A 82 1.98 -16.02 6.73
CA ASP A 82 1.32 -14.76 7.12
C ASP A 82 2.26 -13.83 7.92
N ARG A 83 3.56 -14.12 7.94
CA ARG A 83 4.58 -13.36 8.68
C ARG A 83 4.61 -11.86 8.38
N HIS A 84 4.29 -11.47 7.16
CA HIS A 84 4.39 -10.08 6.69
C HIS A 84 3.45 -9.13 7.45
N TYR A 85 2.35 -9.63 8.00
CA TYR A 85 1.47 -8.84 8.87
C TYR A 85 2.15 -8.43 10.19
N ALA A 86 3.11 -9.21 10.67
CA ALA A 86 3.75 -8.99 11.96
C ALA A 86 5.08 -8.24 11.90
N ARG A 87 5.65 -8.07 10.70
CA ARG A 87 6.96 -7.42 10.53
C ARG A 87 7.02 -6.68 9.21
N ASN A 88 7.34 -5.38 9.28
CA ASN A 88 7.60 -4.52 8.13
C ASN A 88 6.54 -4.62 7.02
N LEU A 89 5.24 -4.67 7.39
CA LEU A 89 4.12 -4.85 6.46
C LEU A 89 4.19 -3.92 5.25
N MET A 90 4.50 -2.64 5.46
CA MET A 90 4.64 -1.68 4.36
C MET A 90 5.68 -2.09 3.32
N THR A 91 6.80 -2.70 3.73
CA THR A 91 7.80 -3.17 2.76
C THR A 91 7.26 -4.30 1.89
N PHE A 92 6.40 -5.15 2.46
CA PHE A 92 5.70 -6.20 1.71
C PHE A 92 4.64 -5.62 0.77
N ASP A 93 3.91 -4.58 1.20
CA ASP A 93 2.94 -3.88 0.35
C ASP A 93 3.61 -3.27 -0.88
N PHE A 94 4.85 -2.77 -0.74
CA PHE A 94 5.69 -2.34 -1.87
C PHE A 94 6.49 -3.50 -2.51
N GLY A 95 6.14 -4.76 -2.28
CA GLY A 95 6.77 -5.90 -2.97
C GLY A 95 8.21 -6.23 -2.58
N PHE A 96 8.74 -5.65 -1.50
CA PHE A 96 10.05 -6.01 -0.95
C PHE A 96 9.94 -7.13 0.09
N ASN A 97 11.07 -7.76 0.41
CA ASN A 97 11.13 -8.74 1.49
C ASN A 97 11.02 -8.04 2.87
N PRO A 98 10.00 -8.36 3.69
CA PRO A 98 9.86 -7.79 5.05
C PRO A 98 10.93 -8.27 6.04
N ASP A 99 11.58 -9.40 5.75
CA ASP A 99 12.72 -9.95 6.50
C ASP A 99 14.08 -9.51 5.94
N GLY A 100 14.10 -8.58 4.98
CA GLY A 100 15.35 -8.04 4.46
C GLY A 100 16.22 -7.41 5.54
N GLU A 101 17.53 -7.37 5.29
CA GLU A 101 18.49 -6.75 6.22
C GLU A 101 18.11 -5.30 6.54
N VAL A 102 18.35 -4.89 7.79
CA VAL A 102 18.09 -3.52 8.22
C VAL A 102 19.36 -2.71 8.03
N SER A 103 19.41 -1.92 6.96
CA SER A 103 20.50 -0.98 6.70
C SER A 103 19.95 0.32 6.10
N ALA A 104 20.62 1.44 6.41
CA ALA A 104 20.26 2.74 5.85
C ALA A 104 20.35 2.72 4.30
N GLU A 105 21.37 2.05 3.77
CA GLU A 105 21.56 1.88 2.32
C GLU A 105 20.36 1.17 1.67
N ARG A 106 19.90 0.05 2.25
CA ARG A 106 18.75 -0.67 1.72
C ARG A 106 17.48 0.18 1.77
N VAL A 107 17.27 0.93 2.85
CA VAL A 107 16.12 1.84 2.95
C VAL A 107 16.17 2.89 1.85
N GLN A 108 17.33 3.50 1.61
CA GLN A 108 17.50 4.48 0.52
C GLN A 108 17.26 3.88 -0.86
N LEU A 109 17.68 2.63 -1.09
CA LEU A 109 17.41 1.93 -2.35
C LEU A 109 15.92 1.62 -2.53
N MET A 110 15.23 1.20 -1.45
CA MET A 110 13.77 0.99 -1.50
C MET A 110 13.03 2.29 -1.80
N LEU A 111 13.40 3.40 -1.15
CA LEU A 111 12.79 4.71 -1.42
C LEU A 111 12.95 5.13 -2.88
N LYS A 112 14.17 5.03 -3.44
CA LYS A 112 14.41 5.32 -4.86
C LYS A 112 13.59 4.44 -5.80
N ALA A 113 13.43 3.15 -5.46
CA ALA A 113 12.63 2.23 -6.26
C ALA A 113 11.14 2.59 -6.20
N ILE A 114 10.62 2.98 -5.03
CA ILE A 114 9.25 3.46 -4.87
C ILE A 114 9.06 4.77 -5.65
N GLU A 115 9.92 5.76 -5.47
CA GLU A 115 9.88 7.05 -6.19
C GLU A 115 9.92 6.88 -7.71
N ALA A 116 10.65 5.89 -8.22
CA ALA A 116 10.72 5.61 -9.65
C ALA A 116 9.49 4.84 -10.19
N SER A 117 8.65 4.28 -9.32
CA SER A 117 7.55 3.39 -9.72
C SER A 117 6.16 4.04 -9.65
N PHE A 118 6.01 5.14 -8.91
CA PHE A 118 4.73 5.82 -8.71
C PHE A 118 4.84 7.29 -9.15
N ASP A 119 3.82 7.76 -9.84
CA ASP A 119 3.65 9.17 -10.19
C ASP A 119 3.26 10.01 -8.95
N LEU A 120 2.61 9.39 -7.96
CA LEU A 120 2.20 10.05 -6.72
C LEU A 120 2.19 9.08 -5.53
N LEU A 121 2.74 9.51 -4.40
CA LEU A 121 2.64 8.83 -3.11
C LEU A 121 1.76 9.66 -2.17
N LEU A 122 0.60 9.12 -1.81
CA LEU A 122 -0.31 9.70 -0.84
C LEU A 122 0.17 9.38 0.58
N ILE A 123 -0.14 10.23 1.54
CA ILE A 123 0.14 9.96 2.96
C ILE A 123 -1.20 9.76 3.68
N SER A 124 -1.41 8.58 4.25
CA SER A 124 -2.65 8.22 4.95
C SER A 124 -2.98 9.17 6.11
N GLU A 125 -1.98 9.73 6.78
CA GLU A 125 -2.18 10.72 7.85
C GLU A 125 -2.61 12.11 7.34
N TYR A 126 -2.51 12.36 6.03
CA TYR A 126 -2.97 13.56 5.33
C TYR A 126 -3.91 13.16 4.19
N PHE A 127 -4.86 12.27 4.51
CA PHE A 127 -5.68 11.62 3.48
C PHE A 127 -6.48 12.64 2.67
N ASP A 128 -7.12 13.61 3.32
CA ASP A 128 -7.94 14.62 2.65
C ASP A 128 -7.10 15.46 1.68
N GLU A 129 -5.93 15.94 2.11
CA GLU A 129 -5.00 16.70 1.26
C GLU A 129 -4.42 15.84 0.14
N SER A 130 -4.11 14.58 0.44
CA SER A 130 -3.62 13.62 -0.54
C SER A 130 -4.66 13.35 -1.62
N MET A 131 -5.94 13.25 -1.26
CA MET A 131 -7.04 13.06 -2.21
C MET A 131 -7.28 14.29 -3.07
N VAL A 132 -7.10 15.50 -2.53
CA VAL A 132 -7.12 16.73 -3.34
C VAL A 132 -6.00 16.69 -4.38
N LEU A 133 -4.77 16.34 -3.99
CA LEU A 133 -3.65 16.21 -4.93
C LEU A 133 -3.89 15.13 -5.99
N LEU A 134 -4.39 13.95 -5.59
CA LEU A 134 -4.70 12.87 -6.52
C LEU A 134 -5.74 13.31 -7.56
N LYS A 135 -6.81 13.99 -7.12
CA LYS A 135 -7.86 14.49 -8.00
C LYS A 135 -7.31 15.47 -9.04
N GLU A 136 -6.50 16.43 -8.60
CA GLU A 136 -5.86 17.42 -9.48
C GLU A 136 -4.95 16.73 -10.51
N MET A 137 -4.15 15.75 -10.08
CA MET A 137 -3.23 15.02 -10.96
C MET A 137 -3.95 14.14 -12.00
N LEU A 138 -5.12 13.59 -11.65
CA LEU A 138 -5.93 12.78 -12.55
C LEU A 138 -6.88 13.59 -13.45
N CYS A 139 -6.93 14.91 -13.26
CA CYS A 139 -7.90 15.82 -13.89
C CYS A 139 -9.36 15.33 -13.70
N TRP A 140 -9.69 14.78 -12.53
CA TRP A 140 -11.04 14.26 -12.25
C TRP A 140 -12.04 15.39 -11.99
N ASP A 141 -13.17 15.35 -12.69
CA ASP A 141 -14.31 16.22 -12.40
C ASP A 141 -14.99 15.81 -11.08
N LEU A 142 -15.52 16.81 -10.37
CA LEU A 142 -16.02 16.75 -8.98
C LEU A 142 -17.05 15.64 -8.71
N ASP A 143 -17.74 15.13 -9.73
CA ASP A 143 -18.80 14.12 -9.61
C ASP A 143 -18.28 12.68 -9.41
N SER A 144 -16.96 12.47 -9.42
CA SER A 144 -16.34 11.12 -9.38
C SER A 144 -15.99 10.63 -7.97
N VAL A 145 -16.00 11.50 -6.96
CA VAL A 145 -15.45 11.23 -5.62
C VAL A 145 -16.51 10.68 -4.64
N ASP A 146 -17.78 10.67 -5.04
CA ASP A 146 -18.92 10.26 -4.20
C ASP A 146 -19.08 8.72 -4.00
N LEU A 147 -18.10 7.90 -4.41
CA LEU A 147 -18.18 6.44 -4.30
C LEU A 147 -17.28 5.80 -3.22
N LEU A 148 -16.54 6.58 -2.43
CA LEU A 148 -15.63 6.04 -1.41
C LEU A 148 -16.08 6.26 0.05
N GLY A 149 -17.35 6.67 0.25
CA GLY A 149 -17.83 7.11 1.57
C GLY A 149 -19.25 6.70 1.96
N LYS A 150 -19.82 5.65 1.34
CA LYS A 150 -21.06 5.03 1.82
C LYS A 150 -20.98 3.52 1.67
N ASP A 151 -20.65 2.85 2.77
CA ASP A 151 -21.54 1.89 3.46
C ASP A 151 -20.99 1.58 4.86
#